data_AF-A0A2K1K751-F1
#
_entry.id   AF-A0A2K1K751-F1
#
_cell.length_a   1.000
_cell.length_b   1.000
_cell.length_c   1.000
_cell.angle_alpha   90.00
_cell.angle_beta   90.00
_cell.angle_gamma   90.00
#
_symmetry.space_group_name_H-M   'P 1'
#
loop_
_entity.id
_entity.type
_entity.pdbx_description
1 polymer ?
#
loop_
_entity_poly.entity_id
_entity_poly.type
_entity_poly.pdbx_seq_one_letter_code
_entity_poly.pdbx_strand_id
1 'polypeptide(L)'
;MLYTSLSFREREGNRAWSLLFSSLGLLLTCDIFEDVEQIPICVVNVVEVDTPDTFNYITTVNLHKDVLVQTQAYECHFGCKDSICPCVKKYNASVLGYNDYGHLILVHNIVYELGSFCNCSHAACQSRVS
;
A
#
# COMPACT_ATOMS: atom_id res chain seq x y z
N MET A 1 17.38 10.59 -15.09
CA MET A 1 17.92 11.01 -13.79
C MET A 1 17.26 10.11 -12.75
N LEU A 2 18.03 9.35 -11.96
CA LEU A 2 17.51 8.35 -11.02
C LEU A 2 17.33 9.00 -9.65
N TYR A 3 16.10 9.36 -9.29
CA TYR A 3 15.76 9.71 -7.91
C TYR A 3 15.46 8.42 -7.15
N THR A 4 16.12 8.18 -6.02
CA THR A 4 15.77 7.07 -5.13
C THR A 4 14.79 7.60 -4.08
N SER A 5 13.49 7.40 -4.30
CA SER A 5 12.48 7.63 -3.25
C SER A 5 12.58 6.50 -2.22
N LEU A 6 12.97 6.84 -0.99
CA LEU A 6 13.02 5.88 0.11
C LEU A 6 11.76 6.06 0.96
N SER A 7 10.76 5.19 0.76
CA SER A 7 9.67 5.01 1.71
C SER A 7 10.05 3.88 2.67
N PHE A 8 10.41 4.20 3.92
CA PHE A 8 10.61 3.16 4.93
C PHE A 8 9.32 2.97 5.73
N ARG A 9 8.99 1.70 6.00
CA ARG A 9 7.76 1.29 6.69
C ARG A 9 7.86 1.35 8.22
N GLU A 10 9.06 1.57 8.77
CA GLU A 10 9.30 1.58 10.23
C GLU A 10 9.36 3.02 10.79
N ARG A 11 8.36 3.38 11.60
CA ARG A 11 8.23 4.72 12.22
C ARG A 11 9.45 5.13 13.06
N GLU A 12 10.12 4.20 13.74
CA GLU A 12 11.28 4.50 14.58
C GLU A 12 12.57 4.63 13.75
N GLY A 13 12.78 3.75 12.77
CA GLY A 13 13.89 3.85 11.82
C GLY A 13 13.82 5.14 11.00
N ASN A 14 12.63 5.54 10.55
CA ASN A 14 12.41 6.76 9.77
C ASN A 14 12.91 8.04 10.46
N ARG A 15 12.73 8.16 11.79
CA ARG A 15 13.19 9.36 12.51
C ARG A 15 14.71 9.42 12.63
N ALA A 16 15.37 8.28 12.86
CA ALA A 16 16.82 8.24 12.96
C ALA A 16 17.48 8.60 11.61
N TRP A 17 16.95 8.07 10.51
CA TRP A 17 17.45 8.35 9.17
C TRP A 17 17.16 9.77 8.70
N SER A 18 15.95 10.30 8.97
CA SER A 18 15.64 11.69 8.60
C SER A 18 16.53 12.69 9.34
N LEU A 19 16.81 12.47 10.62
CA LEU A 19 17.75 13.28 11.41
C LEU A 19 19.18 13.18 10.87
N LEU A 20 19.62 11.99 10.45
CA LEU A 20 20.93 11.79 9.85
C LEU A 20 21.07 12.50 8.50
N PHE A 21 20.08 12.37 7.61
CA PHE A 21 20.12 13.04 6.30
C PHE A 21 19.98 14.56 6.41
N SER A 22 19.23 15.04 7.40
CA SER A 22 19.16 16.46 7.75
C SER A 22 20.51 16.98 8.23
N SER A 23 21.19 16.27 9.13
CA SER A 23 22.50 16.70 9.65
C SER A 23 23.61 16.67 8.59
N LEU A 24 23.49 15.81 7.58
CA LEU A 24 24.40 15.74 6.43
C LEU A 24 24.05 16.75 5.31
N GLY A 25 22.94 17.49 5.40
CA GLY A 25 22.50 18.43 4.37
C GLY A 25 22.01 17.75 3.08
N LEU A 26 21.60 16.49 3.16
CA LEU A 26 21.18 15.66 2.02
C LEU A 26 19.65 15.56 1.89
N LEU A 27 18.92 16.00 2.93
CA LEU A 27 17.47 15.99 2.99
C LEU A 27 16.90 17.19 2.23
N LEU A 28 16.18 16.94 1.13
CA LEU A 28 15.54 17.99 0.33
C LEU A 28 14.16 18.36 0.89
N THR A 29 13.36 17.37 1.29
CA THR A 29 12.10 17.57 2.03
C THR A 29 11.82 16.39 2.96
N CYS A 30 11.22 16.66 4.12
CA CYS A 30 10.78 15.66 5.09
C CYS A 30 9.47 14.99 4.69
N ASP A 31 8.68 15.62 3.83
CA ASP A 31 7.45 15.08 3.27
C ASP A 31 7.13 15.79 1.96
N ILE A 32 7.17 15.08 0.84
CA ILE A 32 6.97 15.69 -0.49
C ILE A 32 5.51 16.08 -0.75
N PHE A 33 4.55 15.49 -0.03
CA PHE A 33 3.12 15.73 -0.27
C PHE A 33 2.32 16.06 0.99
N GLU A 34 2.99 16.50 2.06
CA GLU A 34 2.41 17.03 3.30
C GLU A 34 1.14 16.31 3.76
N ASP A 35 1.31 15.22 4.52
CA ASP A 35 0.24 14.46 5.18
C ASP A 35 -0.78 13.78 4.25
N VAL A 36 -0.51 13.73 2.94
CA VAL A 36 -1.35 12.94 2.00
C VAL A 36 -1.22 11.44 2.25
N GLU A 37 -0.04 10.98 2.68
CA GLU A 37 0.20 9.61 3.13
C GLU A 37 0.19 9.51 4.65
N GLN A 38 -0.18 8.35 5.19
CA GLN A 38 -0.14 8.12 6.64
C GLN A 38 1.30 8.13 7.20
N ILE A 39 2.28 7.85 6.34
CA ILE A 39 3.70 7.86 6.66
C ILE A 39 4.36 8.88 5.72
N PRO A 40 5.11 9.87 6.24
CA PRO A 40 5.71 10.91 5.41
C PRO A 40 6.70 10.32 4.41
N ILE A 41 6.73 10.87 3.19
CA ILE A 41 7.67 10.46 2.15
C ILE A 41 8.80 11.48 2.05
N CYS A 42 9.94 11.16 2.66
CA CYS A 42 11.14 11.98 2.60
C CYS A 42 11.83 11.91 1.23
N VAL A 43 12.42 13.02 0.80
CA VAL A 43 13.28 13.06 -0.40
C VAL A 43 14.71 13.37 0.02
N VAL A 44 15.63 12.51 -0.40
CA VAL A 44 17.07 12.65 -0.15
C VAL A 44 17.78 12.64 -1.51
N ASN A 45 18.72 13.56 -1.72
CA ASN A 45 19.57 13.57 -2.90
C ASN A 45 21.04 13.63 -2.48
N VAL A 46 21.82 12.68 -3.00
CA VAL A 46 23.26 12.52 -2.69
C VAL A 46 24.15 12.84 -3.88
N VAL A 47 23.57 13.19 -5.02
CA VAL A 47 24.28 13.41 -6.28
C VAL A 47 24.30 14.90 -6.61
N GLU A 48 23.15 15.57 -6.65
CA GLU A 48 23.00 16.98 -7.05
C GLU A 48 21.98 17.70 -6.14
N VAL A 49 22.01 19.04 -6.07
CA VAL A 49 21.13 19.82 -5.16
C VAL A 49 19.82 20.24 -5.85
N ASP A 50 19.52 19.64 -7.00
CA ASP A 50 18.30 19.97 -7.73
C ASP A 50 17.07 19.40 -7.02
N THR A 51 16.06 20.26 -6.90
CA THR A 51 14.75 19.92 -6.34
C THR A 51 14.01 18.92 -7.24
N PRO A 52 13.18 18.03 -6.69
CA PRO A 52 12.35 17.15 -7.50
C PRO A 52 11.45 17.95 -8.45
N ASP A 53 11.18 17.40 -9.64
CA ASP A 53 10.14 17.93 -10.51
C ASP A 53 8.80 17.97 -9.78
N THR A 54 8.00 19.00 -10.07
CA THR A 54 6.67 19.14 -9.48
C THR A 54 5.67 18.22 -10.17
N PHE A 55 4.86 17.53 -9.39
CA PHE A 55 3.75 16.71 -9.89
C PHE A 55 2.61 16.67 -8.88
N ASN A 56 1.42 16.35 -9.38
CA ASN A 56 0.24 16.13 -8.53
C ASN A 56 0.26 14.70 -8.02
N TYR A 57 0.48 14.54 -6.71
CA TYR A 57 0.42 13.23 -6.07
C TYR A 57 -1.01 12.79 -5.85
N ILE A 58 -1.27 11.51 -6.11
CA ILE A 58 -2.55 10.86 -5.88
C ILE A 58 -2.30 9.53 -5.17
N THR A 59 -3.10 9.22 -4.15
CA THR A 59 -3.04 7.98 -3.38
C THR A 59 -3.93 6.89 -3.94
N THR A 60 -4.76 7.22 -4.92
CA THR A 60 -5.73 6.31 -5.52
C THR A 60 -5.64 6.34 -7.04
N VAL A 61 -5.95 5.20 -7.67
CA VAL A 61 -6.00 5.08 -9.12
C VAL A 61 -7.23 5.82 -9.64
N ASN A 62 -7.00 6.85 -10.46
CA ASN A 62 -8.07 7.53 -11.17
C ASN A 62 -8.47 6.73 -12.41
N LEU A 63 -9.62 6.06 -12.34
CA LEU A 63 -10.21 5.36 -13.47
C LEU A 63 -10.94 6.36 -14.40
N HIS A 64 -10.88 6.10 -15.71
CA HIS A 64 -11.68 6.86 -16.67
C HIS A 64 -13.18 6.64 -16.37
N LYS A 65 -14.01 7.67 -16.62
CA LYS A 65 -15.46 7.63 -16.30
C LYS A 65 -16.22 6.50 -17.00
N ASP A 66 -15.70 6.03 -18.12
CA ASP A 66 -16.31 4.96 -18.92
C ASP A 66 -15.93 3.55 -18.41
N VAL A 67 -15.08 3.45 -17.39
CA VAL A 67 -14.70 2.16 -16.80
C VAL A 67 -15.80 1.71 -15.84
N LEU A 68 -16.46 0.62 -16.19
CA LEU A 68 -17.41 -0.05 -15.31
C LEU A 68 -16.67 -0.93 -14.30
N VAL A 69 -16.74 -0.57 -13.02
CA VAL A 69 -16.20 -1.38 -11.93
C VAL A 69 -17.29 -2.31 -11.40
N GLN A 70 -17.09 -3.62 -11.53
CA GLN A 70 -17.97 -4.58 -10.88
C GLN A 70 -17.64 -4.65 -9.40
N THR A 71 -18.58 -4.23 -8.55
CA THR A 71 -18.48 -4.38 -7.11
C THR A 71 -19.37 -5.54 -6.68
N GLN A 72 -18.80 -6.50 -5.95
CA GLN A 72 -19.54 -7.63 -5.41
C GLN A 72 -19.34 -7.67 -3.89
N ALA A 73 -20.47 -7.68 -3.18
CA ALA A 73 -20.54 -7.79 -1.73
C ALA A 73 -20.73 -9.26 -1.33
N TYR A 74 -20.06 -9.68 -0.25
CA TYR A 74 -20.25 -11.01 0.33
C TYR A 74 -20.35 -10.95 1.84
N GLU A 75 -21.24 -11.77 2.37
CA GLU A 75 -21.39 -12.01 3.80
C GLU A 75 -20.34 -13.01 4.27
N CYS A 76 -19.18 -12.49 4.67
CA CYS A 76 -18.10 -13.26 5.26
C CYS A 76 -18.03 -12.86 6.77
N HIS A 77 -18.95 -13.41 7.60
CA HIS A 77 -19.28 -12.94 8.97
C HIS A 77 -18.15 -12.97 10.02
N PHE A 78 -17.11 -13.80 9.84
CA PHE A 78 -16.04 -13.98 10.85
C PHE A 78 -14.62 -13.79 10.28
N GLY A 79 -14.51 -13.09 9.14
CA GLY A 79 -13.26 -12.95 8.40
C GLY A 79 -12.98 -14.15 7.49
N CYS A 80 -12.39 -13.91 6.31
CA CYS A 80 -11.91 -15.00 5.47
C CYS A 80 -10.57 -15.50 6.00
N LYS A 81 -10.57 -16.73 6.50
CA LYS A 81 -9.38 -17.41 7.05
C LYS A 81 -9.04 -18.73 6.36
N ASP A 82 -9.92 -19.19 5.47
CA ASP A 82 -9.74 -20.43 4.74
C ASP A 82 -10.39 -20.37 3.35
N SER A 83 -10.18 -21.45 2.58
CA SER A 83 -10.77 -21.67 1.26
C SER A 83 -12.28 -21.96 1.30
N ILE A 84 -12.90 -22.05 2.49
CA ILE A 84 -14.34 -22.23 2.66
C ILE A 84 -15.06 -20.90 2.49
N CYS A 85 -14.35 -19.77 2.68
CA CYS A 85 -14.90 -18.44 2.47
C CYS A 85 -15.55 -18.30 1.07
N PRO A 86 -16.83 -17.89 0.96
CA PRO A 86 -17.49 -17.68 -0.33
C PRO A 86 -16.73 -16.71 -1.23
N CYS A 87 -16.15 -15.71 -0.58
CA CYS A 87 -15.23 -14.75 -1.13
C CYS A 87 -14.06 -15.43 -1.90
N VAL A 88 -13.38 -16.43 -1.32
CA VAL A 88 -12.22 -17.13 -1.91
C VAL A 88 -12.63 -18.06 -3.05
N LYS A 89 -13.70 -18.85 -2.85
CA LYS A 89 -14.21 -19.78 -3.87
C LYS A 89 -14.61 -19.07 -5.17
N LYS A 90 -15.23 -17.89 -5.06
CA LYS A 90 -15.78 -17.19 -6.23
C LYS A 90 -14.72 -16.49 -7.08
N TYR A 91 -13.60 -16.10 -6.49
CA TYR A 91 -12.45 -15.65 -7.25
C TYR A 91 -11.66 -16.81 -7.90
N ASN A 92 -12.19 -18.04 -7.85
CA ASN A 92 -11.51 -19.26 -8.25
C ASN A 92 -10.12 -19.40 -7.61
N ALA A 93 -9.91 -18.74 -6.48
CA ALA A 93 -8.68 -18.83 -5.73
C ALA A 93 -8.73 -20.13 -4.92
N SER A 94 -7.77 -21.01 -5.16
CA SER A 94 -7.65 -22.24 -4.38
C SER A 94 -7.13 -21.99 -2.96
N VAL A 95 -6.44 -20.86 -2.76
CA VAL A 95 -5.77 -20.48 -1.52
C VAL A 95 -5.83 -18.95 -1.35
N LEU A 96 -5.82 -18.49 -0.10
CA LEU A 96 -5.62 -17.07 0.22
C LEU A 96 -4.26 -16.58 -0.25
N GLY A 97 -4.19 -15.34 -0.75
CA GLY A 97 -2.93 -14.75 -1.21
C GLY A 97 -1.95 -14.46 -0.08
N TYR A 98 -2.45 -14.27 1.15
CA TYR A 98 -1.68 -13.78 2.28
C TYR A 98 -1.77 -14.69 3.50
N ASN A 99 -0.74 -14.68 4.33
CA ASN A 99 -0.75 -15.31 5.64
C ASN A 99 -1.35 -14.38 6.72
N ASP A 100 -1.38 -14.84 7.97
CA ASP A 100 -1.89 -14.08 9.13
C ASP A 100 -1.15 -12.75 9.40
N TYR A 101 0.05 -12.58 8.83
CA TYR A 101 0.86 -11.36 8.97
C TYR A 101 0.72 -10.41 7.79
N GLY A 102 -0.15 -10.72 6.82
CA GLY A 102 -0.30 -9.94 5.59
C GLY A 102 0.87 -10.12 4.61
N HIS A 103 1.71 -11.16 4.78
CA HIS A 103 2.74 -11.49 3.81
C HIS A 103 2.16 -12.35 2.69
N LEU A 104 2.52 -12.02 1.45
CA LEU A 104 2.15 -12.82 0.29
C LEU A 104 2.77 -14.23 0.42
N ILE A 105 1.92 -15.26 0.39
CA ILE A 105 2.36 -16.66 0.55
C ILE A 105 3.11 -17.13 -0.71
N LEU A 106 2.63 -16.73 -1.89
CA LEU A 106 3.21 -17.08 -3.18
C LEU A 106 2.95 -15.96 -4.19
N VAL A 107 3.94 -15.71 -5.05
CA VAL A 107 3.79 -14.79 -6.18
C VAL A 107 2.81 -15.38 -7.20
N HIS A 108 1.68 -14.69 -7.37
CA HIS A 108 0.67 -15.02 -8.36
C HIS A 108 0.57 -13.89 -9.39
N ASN A 109 0.12 -14.21 -10.61
CA ASN A 109 -0.16 -13.19 -11.63
C ASN A 109 -1.30 -12.24 -11.19
N ILE A 110 -2.26 -12.76 -10.44
CA ILE A 110 -3.41 -12.01 -9.93
C ILE A 110 -3.67 -12.44 -8.48
N VAL A 111 -3.78 -11.47 -7.58
CA VAL A 111 -4.22 -11.67 -6.20
C VAL A 111 -5.58 -11.00 -6.05
N TYR A 112 -6.55 -11.71 -5.47
CA TYR A 112 -7.89 -11.20 -5.24
C TYR A 112 -8.03 -10.76 -3.78
N GLU A 113 -8.24 -9.46 -3.59
CA GLU A 113 -8.54 -8.86 -2.29
C GLU A 113 -10.03 -8.54 -2.14
N LEU A 114 -10.49 -8.42 -0.90
CA LEU A 114 -11.87 -8.09 -0.61
C LEU A 114 -12.06 -6.58 -0.61
N GLY A 115 -12.94 -6.10 -1.48
CA GLY A 115 -13.34 -4.70 -1.52
C GLY A 115 -14.17 -4.28 -0.29
N SER A 116 -14.43 -2.99 -0.17
CA SER A 116 -15.22 -2.38 0.91
C SER A 116 -16.64 -2.96 1.06
N PHE A 117 -17.17 -3.59 0.01
CA PHE A 117 -18.50 -4.20 -0.01
C PHE A 117 -18.59 -5.55 0.72
N CYS A 118 -17.48 -6.17 1.09
CA CYS A 118 -17.51 -7.40 1.90
C CYS A 118 -17.64 -7.07 3.39
N ASN A 119 -18.57 -7.73 4.08
CA ASN A 119 -18.87 -7.49 5.51
C ASN A 119 -17.84 -8.07 6.49
N CYS A 120 -16.71 -8.57 6.01
CA CYS A 120 -15.65 -9.06 6.89
C CYS A 120 -15.05 -7.91 7.69
N SER A 121 -14.89 -8.10 9.01
CA SER A 121 -14.26 -7.09 9.85
C SER A 121 -12.80 -6.89 9.44
N HIS A 122 -12.39 -5.62 9.36
CA HIS A 122 -11.08 -5.22 8.83
C HIS A 122 -9.91 -5.86 9.60
N ALA A 123 -10.09 -6.12 10.90
CA ALA A 123 -9.05 -6.72 11.75
C ALA A 123 -8.92 -8.25 11.61
N ALA A 124 -9.93 -8.93 11.05
CA ALA A 124 -9.97 -10.40 11.01
C ALA A 124 -9.84 -10.98 9.60
N CYS A 125 -9.66 -10.14 8.57
CA CYS A 125 -9.62 -10.58 7.19
C CYS A 125 -8.19 -10.59 6.64
N GLN A 126 -7.69 -11.78 6.28
CA GLN A 126 -6.38 -11.94 5.65
C GLN A 126 -6.31 -11.40 4.21
N SER A 127 -7.44 -11.01 3.62
CA SER A 127 -7.55 -10.54 2.22
C SER A 127 -7.84 -9.03 2.11
N ARG A 128 -7.36 -8.24 3.07
CA ARG A 128 -7.37 -6.77 3.05
C ARG A 128 -5.98 -6.26 3.46
N VAL A 129 -5.04 -6.20 2.51
CA VAL A 129 -3.62 -5.96 2.81
C VAL A 129 -3.06 -4.74 2.09
N SER A 130 -3.33 -4.61 0.79
CA SER A 130 -2.75 -3.56 -0.07
C SER A 130 -3.50 -2.24 0.00
#